data_AF-A0AA38G9E8-F1
#
_entry.id   AF-A0AA38G9E8-F1
#
_cell.length_a   1.000
_cell.length_b   1.000
_cell.length_c   1.000
_cell.angle_alpha   90.00
_cell.angle_beta   90.00
_cell.angle_gamma   90.00
#
_symmetry.space_group_name_H-M   'P 1'
#
loop_
_entity.id
_entity.type
_entity.pdbx_description
1 polymer ?
#
loop_
_entity_poly.entity_id
_entity_poly.type
_entity_poly.pdbx_seq_one_letter_code
_entity_poly.pdbx_strand_id
1 'polypeptide(L)'
;VFFSMIDQTLFGEQLNGRDTTSIVADLKEQYTSWKHVEGTHWHTRFNHLVNYGAGYYSYLYAKCFAASLWQKVCREDPLSLETGSILRNDFIKYGGAKDPSILLRDCLGERVLKSCPSGGVMPNKDDLLQELNL
;
A
#
# COMPACT_ATOMS: atom_id res chain seq x y z
N VAL A 1 -6.58 1.41 5.18
CA VAL A 1 -6.21 2.80 5.52
C VAL A 1 -5.95 2.93 7.02
N PHE A 2 -6.94 2.73 7.90
CA PHE A 2 -6.79 2.86 9.36
C PHE A 2 -5.51 2.22 9.96
N PHE A 3 -5.24 0.95 9.66
CA PHE A 3 -4.04 0.27 10.19
C PHE A 3 -2.73 0.88 9.69
N SER A 4 -2.68 1.33 8.43
CA SER A 4 -1.51 2.04 7.89
C SER A 4 -1.34 3.40 8.57
N MET A 5 -2.43 4.08 8.92
CA MET A 5 -2.37 5.33 9.67
C MET A 5 -1.82 5.12 11.09
N ILE A 6 -2.29 4.06 11.80
CA ILE A 6 -1.71 3.71 13.11
C ILE A 6 -0.21 3.49 12.99
N ASP A 7 0.20 2.62 12.06
CA ASP A 7 1.60 2.25 11.86
C ASP A 7 2.46 3.48 11.51
N GLN A 8 2.05 4.29 10.53
CA GLN A 8 2.80 5.50 10.16
C GLN A 8 2.84 6.56 11.26
N THR A 9 1.76 6.73 12.03
CA THR A 9 1.76 7.71 13.13
C THR A 9 2.65 7.25 14.28
N LEU A 10 2.61 5.97 14.66
CA LEU A 10 3.40 5.45 15.78
C LEU A 10 4.90 5.38 15.48
N PHE A 11 5.29 5.18 14.22
CA PHE A 11 6.70 5.13 13.77
C PHE A 11 7.16 6.39 13.03
N GLY A 12 6.33 7.43 12.98
CA GLY A 12 6.59 8.68 12.28
C GLY A 12 7.23 9.75 13.17
N GLU A 13 6.74 10.98 13.07
CA GLU A 13 7.20 12.10 13.89
C GLU A 13 6.92 11.92 15.39
N GLN A 14 7.55 12.73 16.23
CA GLN A 14 7.43 12.61 17.69
C GLN A 14 5.98 12.70 18.16
N LEU A 15 5.59 11.75 19.02
CA LEU A 15 4.24 11.66 19.59
C LEU A 15 3.93 12.76 20.63
N ASN A 16 4.88 13.66 20.93
CA ASN A 16 4.73 14.77 21.88
C ASN A 16 4.19 14.34 23.27
N GLY A 17 4.59 13.16 23.74
CA GLY A 17 4.17 12.61 25.04
C GLY A 17 2.74 12.05 25.06
N ARG A 18 2.04 12.01 23.93
CA ARG A 18 0.75 11.32 23.81
C ARG A 18 0.92 9.81 23.96
N ASP A 19 0.00 9.18 24.67
CA ASP A 19 -0.06 7.73 24.77
C ASP A 19 -0.59 7.10 23.47
N THR A 20 -0.19 5.87 23.18
CA THR A 20 -0.55 5.16 21.96
C THR A 20 -2.03 4.78 21.90
N THR A 21 -2.72 4.68 23.04
CA THR A 21 -4.14 4.31 23.08
C THR A 21 -5.00 5.47 22.61
N SER A 22 -4.75 6.69 23.10
CA SER A 22 -5.48 7.88 22.65
C SER A 22 -5.25 8.17 21.16
N ILE A 23 -4.02 8.01 20.66
CA ILE A 23 -3.72 8.14 19.23
C ILE A 23 -4.55 7.14 18.41
N VAL A 24 -4.57 5.87 18.81
CA VAL A 24 -5.32 4.83 18.10
C VAL A 24 -6.82 5.07 18.18
N ALA A 25 -7.32 5.62 19.28
CA ALA A 25 -8.72 6.01 19.42
C ALA A 25 -9.10 7.11 18.42
N ASP A 26 -8.32 8.20 18.35
CA ASP A 26 -8.53 9.32 17.42
C ASP A 26 -8.51 8.84 15.97
N LEU A 27 -7.50 8.05 15.59
CA LEU A 27 -7.37 7.51 14.24
C LEU A 27 -8.53 6.57 13.88
N LYS A 28 -9.09 5.84 14.86
CA LYS A 28 -10.22 4.96 14.62
C LYS A 28 -11.48 5.75 14.31
N GLU A 29 -11.73 6.83 15.05
CA GLU A 29 -12.85 7.74 14.80
C GLU A 29 -12.70 8.48 13.46
N GLN A 30 -11.47 8.86 13.10
CA GLN A 30 -11.20 9.58 11.85
C GLN A 30 -11.32 8.69 10.60
N TYR A 31 -10.81 7.45 10.65
CA TYR A 31 -10.62 6.61 9.45
C TYR A 31 -11.57 5.42 9.37
N THR A 32 -12.48 5.25 10.33
CA THR A 32 -13.48 4.18 10.32
C THR A 32 -14.84 4.72 10.78
N SER A 33 -15.91 3.98 10.52
CA SER A 33 -17.25 4.30 11.05
C SER A 33 -17.47 3.82 12.49
N TRP A 34 -16.45 3.24 13.14
CA TRP A 34 -16.56 2.64 14.46
C TRP A 34 -15.84 3.46 15.51
N LYS A 35 -16.46 3.63 16.67
CA LYS A 35 -15.83 4.31 17.80
C LYS A 35 -14.79 3.42 18.51
N HIS A 36 -13.85 4.07 19.19
CA HIS A 36 -13.02 3.39 20.17
C HIS A 36 -13.88 2.81 21.30
N VAL A 37 -13.46 1.68 21.86
CA VAL A 37 -14.12 1.07 23.01
C VAL A 37 -13.21 1.29 24.21
N GLU A 38 -13.69 2.05 25.19
CA GLU A 38 -12.91 2.40 26.38
C GLU A 38 -12.37 1.17 27.11
N GLY A 39 -11.16 1.29 27.64
CA GLY A 39 -10.43 0.19 28.31
C GLY A 39 -9.84 -0.85 27.35
N THR A 40 -9.86 -0.62 26.04
CA THR A 40 -9.25 -1.53 25.06
C THR A 40 -7.95 -0.98 24.49
N HIS A 41 -6.98 -1.87 24.28
CA HIS A 41 -5.67 -1.52 23.70
C HIS A 41 -5.41 -2.34 22.43
N TRP A 42 -6.26 -2.19 21.41
CA TRP A 42 -6.23 -3.06 20.23
C TRP A 42 -4.85 -3.16 19.57
N HIS A 43 -4.11 -2.04 19.50
CA HIS A 43 -2.80 -1.98 18.85
C HIS A 43 -1.74 -2.87 19.50
N THR A 44 -1.88 -3.26 20.77
CA THR A 44 -0.93 -4.18 21.44
C THR A 44 -1.02 -5.61 20.90
N ARG A 45 -2.13 -5.95 20.23
CA ARG A 45 -2.34 -7.23 19.54
C ARG A 45 -1.95 -7.17 18.07
N PHE A 46 -1.55 -5.99 17.58
CA PHE A 46 -1.19 -5.80 16.19
C PHE A 46 0.30 -6.09 15.99
N ASN A 47 0.63 -7.39 15.94
CA ASN A 47 2.02 -7.88 15.87
C ASN A 47 2.83 -7.34 14.68
N HIS A 48 2.16 -6.84 13.64
CA HIS A 48 2.86 -6.22 12.50
C HIS A 48 3.71 -5.03 12.94
N LEU A 49 3.27 -4.27 13.96
CA LEU A 49 4.01 -3.13 14.49
C LEU A 49 5.38 -3.54 15.05
N VAL A 50 5.55 -4.78 15.51
CA VAL A 50 6.80 -5.23 16.14
C VAL A 50 7.88 -5.55 15.11
N ASN A 51 7.53 -6.27 14.04
CA ASN A 51 8.50 -6.78 13.08
C ASN A 51 8.57 -5.95 11.79
N TYR A 52 7.53 -5.18 11.50
CA TYR A 52 7.34 -4.50 10.22
C TYR A 52 6.85 -3.05 10.42
N GLY A 53 7.22 -2.44 11.54
CA GLY A 53 6.88 -1.05 11.84
C GLY A 53 7.20 -0.11 10.68
N ALA A 54 6.33 0.87 10.46
CA ALA A 54 6.33 1.79 9.33
C ALA A 54 6.13 1.13 7.94
N GLY A 55 5.73 -0.13 7.87
CA GLY A 55 5.58 -0.89 6.63
C GLY A 55 4.15 -1.23 6.22
N TYR A 56 3.11 -1.00 7.04
CA TYR A 56 1.78 -1.58 6.78
C TYR A 56 1.07 -0.96 5.56
N TYR A 57 1.44 0.25 5.15
CA TYR A 57 0.92 0.87 3.91
C TYR A 57 1.31 0.09 2.65
N SER A 58 2.36 -0.74 2.72
CA SER A 58 2.85 -1.55 1.59
C SER A 58 1.77 -2.45 1.00
N TYR A 59 0.83 -2.97 1.80
CA TYR A 59 -0.30 -3.77 1.31
C TYR A 59 -1.23 -2.96 0.38
N LEU A 60 -1.50 -1.70 0.72
CA LEU A 60 -2.30 -0.82 -0.13
C LEU A 60 -1.53 -0.48 -1.42
N TYR A 61 -0.23 -0.24 -1.32
CA TYR A 61 0.62 0.03 -2.48
C TYR A 61 0.65 -1.17 -3.42
N ALA A 62 0.90 -2.37 -2.90
CA ALA A 62 0.87 -3.60 -3.67
C ALA A 62 -0.49 -3.81 -4.35
N LYS A 63 -1.59 -3.47 -3.68
CA LYS A 63 -2.93 -3.56 -4.28
C LYS A 63 -3.13 -2.58 -5.44
N CYS A 64 -2.61 -1.36 -5.35
CA CYS A 64 -2.65 -0.41 -6.48
C CYS A 64 -1.88 -0.96 -7.69
N PHE A 65 -0.66 -1.47 -7.47
CA PHE A 65 0.14 -2.03 -8.56
C PHE A 65 -0.49 -3.29 -9.16
N ALA A 66 -1.09 -4.15 -8.33
CA ALA A 66 -1.81 -5.33 -8.80
C ALA A 66 -3.01 -4.95 -9.68
N ALA A 67 -3.78 -3.92 -9.31
CA ALA A 67 -4.87 -3.42 -10.14
C ALA A 67 -4.35 -2.90 -11.49
N SER A 68 -3.28 -2.09 -11.49
CA SER A 68 -2.66 -1.63 -12.75
C SER A 68 -2.14 -2.77 -13.62
N LEU A 69 -1.52 -3.79 -13.04
CA LEU A 69 -1.05 -4.99 -13.73
C LEU A 69 -2.22 -5.77 -14.33
N TRP A 70 -3.31 -5.91 -13.57
CA TRP A 70 -4.51 -6.58 -14.05
C TRP A 70 -5.11 -5.83 -15.24
N GLN A 71 -5.39 -4.53 -15.09
CA GLN A 71 -6.02 -3.72 -16.13
C GLN A 71 -5.20 -3.66 -17.43
N LYS A 72 -3.86 -3.56 -17.33
CA LYS A 72 -2.99 -3.32 -18.48
C LYS A 72 -2.46 -4.59 -19.14
N VAL A 73 -2.29 -5.68 -18.39
CA VAL A 73 -1.58 -6.88 -18.87
C VAL A 73 -2.49 -8.11 -18.87
N CYS A 74 -3.40 -8.23 -17.89
CA CYS A 74 -4.15 -9.47 -17.69
C CYS A 74 -5.59 -9.41 -18.22
N ARG A 75 -6.21 -8.22 -18.29
CA ARG A 75 -7.65 -8.06 -18.50
C ARG A 75 -8.17 -8.67 -19.82
N GLU A 76 -7.40 -8.59 -20.89
CA GLU A 76 -7.81 -9.04 -22.21
C GLU A 76 -7.83 -10.58 -22.33
N ASP A 77 -6.69 -11.23 -22.05
CA ASP A 77 -6.58 -12.70 -22.01
C ASP A 77 -5.59 -13.17 -20.93
N PRO A 78 -6.05 -13.33 -19.66
CA PRO A 78 -5.16 -13.55 -18.51
C PRO A 78 -4.42 -14.89 -18.54
N LEU A 79 -4.86 -15.85 -19.37
CA LEU A 79 -4.30 -17.19 -19.46
C LEU A 79 -3.48 -17.39 -20.74
N SER A 80 -3.29 -16.34 -21.54
CA SER A 80 -2.47 -16.41 -22.75
C SER A 80 -0.98 -16.61 -22.43
N LEU A 81 -0.28 -17.24 -23.36
CA LEU A 81 1.18 -17.33 -23.34
C LEU A 81 1.83 -15.93 -23.35
N GLU A 82 1.20 -14.97 -24.03
CA GLU A 82 1.68 -13.60 -24.13
C GLU A 82 1.64 -12.89 -22.78
N THR A 83 0.49 -12.88 -22.10
CA THR A 83 0.35 -12.33 -20.74
C THR A 83 1.33 -12.98 -19.78
N GLY A 84 1.46 -14.32 -19.80
CA GLY A 84 2.42 -15.03 -18.96
C GLY A 84 3.88 -14.65 -19.25
N SER A 85 4.21 -14.41 -20.53
CA SER A 85 5.54 -13.99 -20.96
C SER A 85 5.88 -12.59 -20.49
N ILE A 86 4.94 -11.64 -20.57
CA ILE A 86 5.11 -10.28 -20.03
C ILE A 86 5.34 -10.34 -18.51
N LEU A 87 4.49 -11.04 -17.77
CA LEU A 87 4.61 -11.17 -16.32
C LEU A 87 5.96 -11.77 -15.90
N ARG A 88 6.38 -12.85 -16.56
CA ARG A 88 7.65 -13.50 -16.25
C ARG A 88 8.83 -12.61 -16.62
N ASN A 89 8.86 -12.10 -17.84
CA ASN A 89 10.05 -11.47 -18.39
C ASN A 89 10.21 -10.01 -17.95
N ASP A 90 9.12 -9.28 -17.76
CA ASP A 90 9.21 -7.84 -17.53
C ASP A 90 9.00 -7.48 -16.06
N PHE A 91 8.36 -8.37 -15.29
CA PHE A 91 8.08 -8.17 -13.87
C PHE A 91 8.85 -9.14 -12.96
N ILE A 92 8.62 -10.45 -13.06
CA ILE A 92 9.06 -11.41 -12.02
C ILE A 92 10.55 -11.78 -12.10
N LYS A 93 11.12 -11.95 -13.31
CA LYS A 93 12.47 -12.55 -13.48
C LYS A 93 13.59 -11.83 -12.73
N TYR A 94 13.40 -10.56 -12.42
CA TYR A 94 14.44 -9.73 -11.80
C TYR A 94 14.53 -9.93 -10.29
N GLY A 95 13.45 -10.37 -9.62
CA GLY A 95 13.39 -10.39 -8.16
C GLY A 95 13.80 -9.03 -7.56
N GLY A 96 14.73 -9.04 -6.61
CA GLY A 96 15.30 -7.83 -6.01
C GLY A 96 16.49 -7.22 -6.76
N ALA A 97 16.89 -7.75 -7.91
CA ALA A 97 18.10 -7.31 -8.63
C ALA A 97 17.90 -6.05 -9.48
N LYS A 98 16.66 -5.58 -9.63
CA LYS A 98 16.31 -4.37 -10.38
C LYS A 98 15.53 -3.42 -9.49
N ASP A 99 15.80 -2.12 -9.62
CA ASP A 99 15.07 -1.10 -8.88
C ASP A 99 13.56 -1.23 -9.13
N PRO A 100 12.73 -1.35 -8.07
CA PRO A 100 11.29 -1.56 -8.22
C PRO A 100 10.60 -0.45 -9.02
N SER A 101 11.06 0.79 -8.92
CA SER A 101 10.45 1.92 -9.62
C SER A 101 10.73 1.87 -11.12
N ILE A 102 11.92 1.43 -11.53
CA ILE A 102 12.26 1.21 -12.94
C ILE A 102 11.49 -0.01 -13.46
N LEU A 103 11.50 -1.12 -12.71
CA LEU A 103 10.79 -2.35 -13.06
C LEU A 103 9.29 -2.10 -13.29
N LEU A 104 8.64 -1.34 -12.40
CA LEU A 104 7.24 -0.98 -12.54
C LEU A 104 6.97 -0.11 -13.77
N ARG A 105 7.82 0.89 -14.06
CA ARG A 105 7.67 1.75 -15.24
C ARG A 105 7.86 0.98 -16.54
N ASP A 106 8.84 0.10 -16.60
CA ASP A 106 9.10 -0.72 -17.79
C ASP A 106 7.92 -1.64 -18.09
N CYS A 107 7.29 -2.23 -17.06
CA CYS A 107 6.18 -3.16 -17.22
C CYS A 107 4.81 -2.47 -17.40
N LEU A 108 4.56 -1.36 -16.69
CA LEU A 108 3.22 -0.73 -16.58
C LEU A 108 3.15 0.70 -17.11
N GLY A 109 4.26 1.24 -17.60
CA GLY A 109 4.39 2.61 -18.11
C GLY A 109 4.56 3.68 -17.02
N GLU A 110 4.97 4.88 -17.45
CA GLU A 110 5.36 5.99 -16.55
C GLU A 110 4.29 6.41 -15.53
N ARG A 111 3.00 6.32 -15.91
CA ARG A 111 1.89 6.77 -15.05
C ARG A 111 1.59 5.86 -13.86
N VAL A 112 2.30 4.73 -13.72
CA VAL A 112 2.11 3.80 -12.59
C VAL A 112 2.61 4.37 -11.26
N LEU A 113 3.55 5.32 -11.32
CA LEU A 113 4.07 6.04 -10.17
C LEU A 113 3.76 7.54 -10.31
N LYS A 114 3.39 8.17 -9.21
CA LYS A 114 3.18 9.62 -9.09
C LYS A 114 4.23 10.18 -8.13
N SER A 115 4.93 11.24 -8.53
CA SER A 115 5.85 11.95 -7.63
C SER A 115 5.07 12.75 -6.60
N CYS A 116 5.53 12.74 -5.35
CA CYS A 116 4.92 13.53 -4.28
C CYS A 116 5.61 14.91 -4.16
N PRO A 117 4.88 16.01 -3.93
CA PRO A 117 5.48 17.33 -3.73
C PRO A 117 6.47 17.41 -2.56
N SER A 118 6.24 16.59 -1.53
CA SER A 118 7.11 16.44 -0.35
C SER A 118 8.34 15.55 -0.61
N GLY A 119 8.56 15.08 -1.84
CA GLY A 119 9.56 14.08 -2.18
C GLY A 119 9.01 12.65 -2.11
N GLY A 120 9.70 11.73 -2.78
CA GLY A 120 9.30 10.33 -2.92
C GLY A 120 8.27 10.06 -4.04
N VAL A 121 7.83 8.81 -4.12
CA VAL A 121 6.86 8.34 -5.12
C VAL A 121 5.75 7.53 -4.45
N MET A 122 4.54 7.60 -5.01
CA MET A 122 3.38 6.81 -4.63
C MET A 122 2.78 6.10 -5.84
N PRO A 123 2.11 4.96 -5.67
CA PRO A 123 1.40 4.31 -6.75
C PRO A 123 0.29 5.20 -7.29
N ASN A 124 0.02 5.09 -8.58
CA ASN A 124 -1.23 5.54 -9.12
C ASN A 124 -2.36 4.62 -8.63
N LYS A 125 -3.38 5.20 -7.98
CA LYS A 125 -4.53 4.47 -7.42
C LYS A 125 -5.72 4.37 -8.38
N ASP A 126 -5.67 5.00 -9.54
CA ASP A 126 -6.84 5.20 -10.42
C ASP A 126 -7.44 3.83 -10.84
N ASP A 127 -6.60 2.87 -11.25
CA ASP A 127 -7.04 1.52 -11.62
C ASP A 127 -7.68 0.77 -10.44
N LEU A 128 -7.14 0.93 -9.23
CA LEU A 128 -7.70 0.32 -8.02
C LEU A 128 -9.05 0.94 -7.64
N LEU A 129 -9.18 2.27 -7.76
CA LEU A 129 -10.45 2.94 -7.47
C LEU A 129 -11.54 2.49 -8.45
N GLN A 130 -11.18 2.36 -9.73
CA GLN A 130 -12.08 1.81 -10.74
C GLN A 130 -12.54 0.38 -10.38
N GLU A 131 -11.62 -0.51 -9.98
CA GLU A 131 -11.98 -1.87 -9.55
C GLU A 131 -12.89 -1.91 -8.32
N LEU A 132 -12.74 -0.94 -7.41
CA LEU A 132 -13.56 -0.82 -6.21
C LEU A 132 -14.88 -0.08 -6.43
N ASN A 133 -15.12 0.47 -7.64
CA ASN A 133 -16.25 1.35 -7.95
C ASN A 133 -16.33 2.57 -7.02
N LEU A 134 -15.19 3.24 -6.80
CA LEU A 134 -15.04 4.43 -5.94
C LEU A 134 -14.56 5.66 -6.71
#